data_AF-A0AA38XVE2-F1
#
_entry.id   AF-A0AA38XVE2-F1
#
_cell.length_a   1.000
_cell.length_b   1.000
_cell.length_c   1.000
_cell.angle_alpha   90.00
_cell.angle_beta   90.00
_cell.angle_gamma   90.00
#
_symmetry.space_group_name_H-M   'P 1'
#
loop_
_entity.id
_entity.type
_entity.pdbx_description
1 polymer ?
#
loop_
_entity_poly.entity_id
_entity_poly.type
_entity_poly.pdbx_seq_one_letter_code
_entity_poly.pdbx_strand_id
1 'polypeptide(L)'
;MSGFASSDLAVAVTQSAGLGFIGFPGSPRRLESELEQVKRSLQITNVTLVNPEILPVGVGIIIVGGRADIWSRTISKYQPAVVWLSFGSATEFDEWTTVIREASPSTKVWIQLGSVCTALEVAQVCRPDALVLQGVDAGGHGHEHGASLLTLIPEVADTLLAYGLGDLPLVAAGGIMDGRSAAAAISLGASGLTMGTRFLGAMETIIDPDVRREIFDARDGGLSTRRSRLWDDIWGPNPWPQMYDGRCLRNAIYDDVQGGLSMDQARSRLYDRDQLTASRSVKVRDVSTIWAGTGVGMVKRLESAADIVEQIQTDTRKRLRDLSRWG
;
A
#
# COMPACT_ATOMS: atom_id res chain seq x y z
N MET A 1 1.46 -0.94 -3.42
CA MET A 1 2.25 -0.10 -4.36
C MET A 1 2.20 -0.69 -5.77
N SER A 2 1.10 -0.48 -6.51
CA SER A 2 0.97 -1.01 -7.88
C SER A 2 2.10 -0.47 -8.78
N GLY A 3 2.71 -1.33 -9.59
CA GLY A 3 3.80 -0.97 -10.49
C GLY A 3 5.19 -0.84 -9.85
N PHE A 4 5.30 -0.73 -8.52
CA PHE A 4 6.60 -0.58 -7.83
C PHE A 4 7.01 -1.83 -7.03
N ALA A 5 6.05 -2.51 -6.40
CA ALA A 5 6.28 -3.71 -5.60
C ALA A 5 6.16 -4.97 -6.47
N SER A 6 7.28 -5.44 -7.01
CA SER A 6 7.39 -6.68 -7.79
C SER A 6 7.80 -7.87 -6.93
N SER A 7 7.98 -9.02 -7.58
CA SER A 7 8.53 -10.24 -6.99
C SER A 7 9.86 -10.03 -6.25
N ASP A 8 10.78 -9.21 -6.76
CA ASP A 8 12.08 -8.97 -6.10
C ASP A 8 11.92 -8.34 -4.71
N LEU A 9 11.11 -7.29 -4.60
CA LEU A 9 10.80 -6.66 -3.31
C LEU A 9 10.06 -7.62 -2.39
N ALA A 10 9.08 -8.36 -2.92
CA ALA A 10 8.33 -9.32 -2.13
C ALA A 10 9.24 -10.42 -1.55
N VAL A 11 10.14 -10.98 -2.37
CA VAL A 11 11.10 -12.00 -1.95
C VAL A 11 12.04 -11.46 -0.88
N ALA A 12 12.63 -10.28 -1.09
CA ALA A 12 13.59 -9.69 -0.16
C ALA A 12 12.96 -9.41 1.21
N VAL A 13 11.73 -8.89 1.24
CA VAL A 13 10.97 -8.67 2.49
C VAL A 13 10.66 -10.00 3.18
N THR A 14 10.20 -11.01 2.43
CA THR A 14 9.88 -12.34 2.96
C THR A 14 11.11 -13.04 3.56
N GLN A 15 12.26 -12.98 2.88
CA GLN A 15 13.53 -13.55 3.38
C GLN A 15 14.01 -12.86 4.67
N SER A 16 13.61 -11.61 4.87
CA SER A 16 13.99 -10.79 6.02
C SER A 16 12.98 -10.90 7.18
N ALA A 17 12.17 -11.96 7.20
CA ALA A 17 11.13 -12.22 8.18
C ALA A 17 10.01 -11.15 8.24
N GLY A 18 9.80 -10.43 7.13
CA GLY A 18 8.56 -9.71 6.86
C GLY A 18 7.59 -10.55 6.03
N LEU A 19 6.43 -9.98 5.69
CA LEU A 19 5.54 -10.54 4.66
C LEU A 19 5.62 -9.65 3.43
N GLY A 20 6.31 -10.10 2.39
CA GLY A 20 6.43 -9.37 1.14
C GLY A 20 5.16 -9.43 0.30
N PHE A 21 4.82 -8.34 -0.38
CA PHE A 21 3.64 -8.26 -1.25
C PHE A 21 4.02 -7.88 -2.68
N ILE A 22 3.46 -8.60 -3.64
CA ILE A 22 3.37 -8.13 -5.03
C ILE A 22 2.21 -7.13 -5.10
N GLY A 23 2.49 -5.88 -5.52
CA GLY A 23 1.46 -4.87 -5.75
C GLY A 23 0.61 -5.20 -6.97
N PHE A 24 -0.59 -4.62 -7.06
CA PHE A 24 -1.54 -4.94 -8.13
C PHE A 24 -0.89 -4.91 -9.53
N PRO A 25 -0.81 -6.06 -10.23
CA PRO A 25 -0.06 -6.18 -11.48
C PRO A 25 -0.91 -5.83 -12.72
N GLY A 26 -2.19 -5.51 -12.54
CA GLY A 26 -3.12 -5.11 -13.59
C GLY A 26 -3.73 -6.27 -14.40
N SER A 27 -3.14 -7.48 -14.38
CA SER A 27 -3.74 -8.65 -15.03
C SER A 27 -3.29 -9.98 -14.38
N PRO A 28 -4.09 -11.06 -14.48
CA PRO A 28 -3.72 -12.39 -14.01
C PRO A 28 -2.43 -12.92 -14.65
N ARG A 29 -2.20 -12.65 -15.95
CA ARG A 29 -1.00 -13.09 -16.67
C ARG A 29 0.29 -12.47 -16.09
N ARG A 30 0.25 -11.17 -15.76
CA ARG A 30 1.38 -10.50 -15.12
C ARG A 30 1.60 -11.03 -13.71
N LEU A 31 0.52 -11.24 -12.94
CA LEU A 31 0.61 -11.86 -11.63
C LEU A 31 1.26 -13.24 -11.68
N GLU A 32 0.85 -14.09 -12.62
CA GLU A 32 1.43 -15.41 -12.83
C GLU A 32 2.94 -15.33 -13.08
N SER A 33 3.40 -14.33 -13.85
CA SER A 33 4.83 -14.13 -14.13
C SER A 33 5.60 -13.75 -12.85
N GLU A 34 5.05 -12.84 -12.05
CA GLU A 34 5.65 -12.43 -10.77
C GLU A 34 5.70 -13.59 -9.77
N LEU A 35 4.61 -14.36 -9.63
CA LEU A 35 4.55 -15.49 -8.69
C LEU A 35 5.49 -16.63 -9.09
N GLU A 36 5.65 -16.87 -10.39
CA GLU A 36 6.63 -17.82 -10.91
C GLU A 36 8.07 -17.38 -10.57
N GLN A 37 8.38 -16.09 -10.68
CA GLN A 37 9.67 -15.52 -10.25
C GLN A 37 9.88 -15.64 -8.73
N VAL A 38 8.85 -15.37 -7.93
CA VAL A 38 8.91 -15.59 -6.46
C VAL A 38 9.24 -17.05 -6.16
N LYS A 39 8.52 -18.00 -6.77
CA LYS A 39 8.72 -19.44 -6.53
C LYS A 39 10.15 -19.87 -6.85
N ARG A 40 10.69 -19.43 -7.99
CA ARG A 40 12.09 -19.71 -8.37
C ARG A 40 13.10 -19.10 -7.39
N SER A 41 12.88 -17.85 -7.00
CA SER A 41 13.81 -17.14 -6.09
C SER A 41 13.83 -17.75 -4.70
N LEU A 42 12.66 -18.14 -4.16
CA LEU A 42 12.58 -18.74 -2.83
C LEU A 42 13.16 -20.16 -2.77
N GLN A 43 13.05 -20.94 -3.84
CA GLN A 43 13.69 -22.27 -3.94
C GLN A 43 15.22 -22.19 -3.79
N ILE A 44 15.84 -21.10 -4.24
CA ILE A 44 17.28 -20.91 -4.16
C ILE A 44 17.73 -20.60 -2.72
N THR A 45 16.86 -19.99 -1.92
CA THR A 45 17.23 -19.36 -0.64
C THR A 45 16.90 -20.16 0.62
N ASN A 46 16.44 -21.41 0.51
CA ASN A 46 16.14 -22.32 1.63
C ASN A 46 15.26 -21.69 2.74
N VAL A 47 14.30 -20.84 2.35
CA VAL A 47 13.29 -20.33 3.30
C VAL A 47 12.46 -21.52 3.78
N THR A 48 12.47 -21.79 5.09
CA THR A 48 11.67 -22.89 5.66
C THR A 48 10.20 -22.46 5.68
N LEU A 49 9.40 -23.09 4.84
CA LEU A 49 7.96 -22.86 4.79
C LEU A 49 7.27 -23.63 5.91
N VAL A 50 6.39 -22.96 6.66
CA VAL A 50 5.52 -23.62 7.64
C VAL A 50 4.57 -24.58 6.93
N ASN A 51 4.09 -24.20 5.74
CA ASN A 51 3.35 -25.05 4.83
C ASN A 51 3.98 -24.96 3.43
N PRO A 52 4.54 -26.04 2.86
CA PRO A 52 5.20 -26.02 1.56
C PRO A 52 4.24 -25.76 0.39
N GLU A 53 2.92 -25.90 0.60
CA GLU A 53 1.89 -25.62 -0.40
C GLU A 53 1.57 -24.12 -0.50
N ILE A 54 1.86 -23.35 0.55
CA ILE A 54 1.58 -21.91 0.61
C ILE A 54 2.84 -21.14 0.19
N LEU A 55 2.71 -20.30 -0.83
CA LEU A 55 3.78 -19.39 -1.21
C LEU A 55 3.83 -18.22 -0.20
N PRO A 56 4.97 -17.96 0.48
CA PRO A 56 5.06 -17.04 1.63
C PRO A 56 5.14 -15.56 1.21
N VAL A 57 4.32 -15.17 0.25
CA VAL A 57 4.14 -13.78 -0.19
C VAL A 57 2.66 -13.46 -0.25
N GLY A 58 2.34 -12.19 -0.12
CA GLY A 58 1.02 -11.66 -0.39
C GLY A 58 0.88 -11.10 -1.80
N VAL A 59 -0.37 -10.96 -2.25
CA VAL A 59 -0.72 -10.32 -3.53
C VAL A 59 -1.78 -9.27 -3.28
N GLY A 60 -1.51 -8.02 -3.69
CA GLY A 60 -2.49 -6.94 -3.67
C GLY A 60 -3.35 -6.93 -4.94
N ILE A 61 -4.68 -6.79 -4.78
CA ILE A 61 -5.63 -6.68 -5.88
C ILE A 61 -6.54 -5.46 -5.67
N ILE A 62 -6.55 -4.58 -6.68
CA ILE A 62 -7.51 -3.48 -6.78
C ILE A 62 -8.75 -4.05 -7.45
N ILE A 63 -9.88 -4.05 -6.74
CA ILE A 63 -11.07 -4.81 -7.19
C ILE A 63 -12.13 -3.96 -7.90
N VAL A 64 -12.03 -2.63 -7.82
CA VAL A 64 -13.03 -1.73 -8.44
C VAL A 64 -13.23 -2.05 -9.92
N GLY A 65 -14.47 -2.37 -10.30
CA GLY A 65 -14.83 -2.71 -11.68
C GLY A 65 -14.15 -3.98 -12.23
N GLY A 66 -13.50 -4.75 -11.37
CA GLY A 66 -12.85 -6.02 -11.70
C GLY A 66 -13.78 -7.21 -11.45
N ARG A 67 -13.36 -8.39 -11.92
CA ARG A 67 -14.05 -9.66 -11.66
C ARG A 67 -13.13 -10.62 -10.92
N ALA A 68 -13.63 -11.30 -9.90
CA ALA A 68 -12.83 -12.23 -9.11
C ALA A 68 -12.46 -13.51 -9.88
N ASP A 69 -13.37 -13.99 -10.74
CA ASP A 69 -13.25 -15.27 -11.43
C ASP A 69 -11.99 -15.38 -12.31
N ILE A 70 -11.56 -14.29 -12.93
CA ILE A 70 -10.36 -14.29 -13.79
C ILE A 70 -9.06 -14.50 -13.00
N TRP A 71 -9.06 -14.28 -11.68
CA TRP A 71 -7.90 -14.44 -10.81
C TRP A 71 -7.86 -15.81 -10.13
N SER A 72 -9.02 -16.46 -9.99
CA SER A 72 -9.19 -17.75 -9.30
C SER A 72 -8.17 -18.81 -9.73
N ARG A 73 -7.95 -18.98 -11.05
CA ARG A 73 -6.99 -19.94 -11.60
C ARG A 73 -5.56 -19.67 -11.13
N THR A 74 -5.15 -18.40 -11.11
CA THR A 74 -3.79 -18.01 -10.70
C THR A 74 -3.63 -18.23 -9.19
N ILE A 75 -4.63 -17.83 -8.40
CA ILE A 75 -4.63 -18.00 -6.94
C ILE A 75 -4.60 -19.49 -6.57
N SER A 76 -5.43 -20.32 -7.22
CA SER A 76 -5.47 -21.77 -6.97
C SER A 76 -4.14 -22.46 -7.31
N LYS A 77 -3.48 -22.04 -8.40
CA LYS A 77 -2.21 -22.60 -8.86
C LYS A 77 -1.03 -22.27 -7.94
N TYR A 78 -0.94 -21.02 -7.47
CA TYR A 78 0.24 -20.52 -6.75
C TYR A 78 0.04 -20.38 -5.24
N GLN A 79 -1.21 -20.35 -4.75
CA GLN A 79 -1.60 -20.34 -3.34
C GLN A 79 -0.78 -19.32 -2.51
N PRO A 80 -0.85 -18.02 -2.82
CA PRO A 80 -0.18 -17.00 -2.02
C PRO A 80 -0.68 -17.02 -0.57
N ALA A 81 0.18 -16.70 0.39
CA ALA A 81 -0.19 -16.67 1.81
C ALA A 81 -1.37 -15.71 2.08
N VAL A 82 -1.38 -14.58 1.37
CA VAL A 82 -2.40 -13.54 1.51
C VAL A 82 -2.84 -13.01 0.14
N VAL A 83 -4.14 -12.84 -0.05
CA VAL A 83 -4.69 -11.93 -1.04
C VAL A 83 -5.25 -10.71 -0.32
N TRP A 84 -4.69 -9.54 -0.62
CA TRP A 84 -5.08 -8.26 -0.07
C TRP A 84 -5.97 -7.52 -1.07
N LEU A 85 -7.23 -7.31 -0.72
CA LEU A 85 -8.23 -6.61 -1.53
C LEU A 85 -8.32 -5.13 -1.15
N SER A 86 -8.53 -4.26 -2.13
CA SER A 86 -8.68 -2.82 -1.91
C SER A 86 -9.66 -2.18 -2.89
N PHE A 87 -10.29 -1.09 -2.42
CA PHE A 87 -11.11 -0.18 -3.23
C PHE A 87 -12.43 -0.74 -3.78
N GLY A 88 -13.05 -1.70 -3.10
CA GLY A 88 -14.39 -2.17 -3.44
C GLY A 88 -15.47 -1.73 -2.46
N SER A 89 -16.71 -2.06 -2.80
CA SER A 89 -17.88 -2.08 -1.90
C SER A 89 -17.91 -3.35 -1.06
N ALA A 90 -18.73 -3.38 0.00
CA ALA A 90 -18.92 -4.58 0.82
C ALA A 90 -19.39 -5.79 -0.01
N THR A 91 -20.28 -5.57 -0.99
CA THR A 91 -20.73 -6.62 -1.91
C THR A 91 -19.61 -7.16 -2.79
N GLU A 92 -18.79 -6.28 -3.38
CA GLU A 92 -17.64 -6.72 -4.18
C GLU A 92 -16.63 -7.47 -3.29
N PHE A 93 -16.33 -6.97 -2.08
CA PHE A 93 -15.43 -7.67 -1.17
C PHE A 93 -15.94 -9.06 -0.79
N ASP A 94 -17.24 -9.23 -0.58
CA ASP A 94 -17.85 -10.53 -0.25
C ASP A 94 -17.75 -11.53 -1.42
N GLU A 95 -18.07 -11.10 -2.64
CA GLU A 95 -17.92 -11.89 -3.86
C GLU A 95 -16.46 -12.36 -4.02
N TRP A 96 -15.52 -11.42 -3.93
CA TRP A 96 -14.10 -11.72 -4.07
C TRP A 96 -13.60 -12.65 -2.97
N THR A 97 -14.02 -12.43 -1.71
CA THR A 97 -13.63 -13.28 -0.57
C THR A 97 -14.12 -14.72 -0.79
N THR A 98 -15.35 -14.89 -1.27
CA THR A 98 -15.92 -16.21 -1.59
C THR A 98 -15.10 -16.92 -2.67
N VAL A 99 -14.85 -16.26 -3.80
CA VAL A 99 -14.09 -16.84 -4.92
C VAL A 99 -12.65 -17.20 -4.53
N ILE A 100 -11.99 -16.37 -3.71
CA ILE A 100 -10.62 -16.64 -3.25
C ILE A 100 -10.59 -17.87 -2.34
N ARG A 101 -11.53 -17.98 -1.39
CA ARG A 101 -11.62 -19.11 -0.46
C ARG A 101 -11.94 -20.41 -1.18
N GLU A 102 -12.78 -20.37 -2.21
CA GLU A 102 -13.05 -21.53 -3.08
C GLU A 102 -11.81 -21.94 -3.88
N ALA A 103 -11.06 -20.96 -4.43
CA ALA A 103 -9.87 -21.22 -5.23
C ALA A 103 -8.69 -21.75 -4.40
N SER A 104 -8.52 -21.25 -3.17
CA SER A 104 -7.46 -21.66 -2.25
C SER A 104 -7.89 -21.45 -0.78
N PRO A 105 -8.43 -22.48 -0.11
CA PRO A 105 -8.91 -22.38 1.27
C PRO A 105 -7.84 -21.95 2.30
N SER A 106 -6.57 -22.18 2.00
CA SER A 106 -5.43 -21.82 2.85
C SER A 106 -4.97 -20.36 2.66
N THR A 107 -5.34 -19.72 1.55
CA THR A 107 -5.01 -18.32 1.26
C THR A 107 -5.82 -17.41 2.19
N LYS A 108 -5.13 -16.53 2.93
CA LYS A 108 -5.78 -15.56 3.80
C LYS A 108 -6.30 -14.37 3.01
N VAL A 109 -7.46 -13.84 3.38
CA VAL A 109 -8.05 -12.67 2.73
C VAL A 109 -7.93 -11.46 3.64
N TRP A 110 -7.20 -10.45 3.21
CA TRP A 110 -7.07 -9.16 3.90
C TRP A 110 -7.85 -8.10 3.13
N ILE A 111 -8.53 -7.20 3.83
CA ILE A 111 -9.31 -6.13 3.19
C ILE A 111 -8.88 -4.77 3.72
N GLN A 112 -8.54 -3.83 2.82
CA GLN A 112 -8.14 -2.48 3.16
C GLN A 112 -9.30 -1.51 3.20
N LEU A 113 -9.39 -0.74 4.29
CA LEU A 113 -10.48 0.20 4.57
C LEU A 113 -9.93 1.47 5.24
N GLY A 114 -10.67 2.57 5.12
CA GLY A 114 -10.27 3.88 5.68
C GLY A 114 -11.28 4.53 6.64
N SER A 115 -12.36 3.83 7.01
CA SER A 115 -13.34 4.34 7.98
C SER A 115 -13.92 3.24 8.88
N VAL A 116 -14.37 3.65 10.07
CA VAL A 116 -15.00 2.77 11.08
C VAL A 116 -16.26 2.11 10.56
N CYS A 117 -17.12 2.88 9.89
CA CYS A 117 -18.38 2.39 9.32
C CYS A 117 -18.12 1.24 8.33
N THR A 118 -17.21 1.46 7.38
CA THR A 118 -16.85 0.43 6.39
C THR A 118 -16.13 -0.76 7.02
N ALA A 119 -15.32 -0.54 8.06
CA ALA A 119 -14.63 -1.61 8.78
C ALA A 119 -15.61 -2.57 9.47
N LEU A 120 -16.62 -2.04 10.16
CA LEU A 120 -17.66 -2.85 10.80
C LEU A 120 -18.49 -3.63 9.78
N GLU A 121 -18.97 -2.95 8.73
CA GLU A 121 -19.78 -3.56 7.67
C GLU A 121 -19.04 -4.73 7.00
N VAL A 122 -17.81 -4.50 6.54
CA VAL A 122 -17.01 -5.53 5.87
C VAL A 122 -16.63 -6.66 6.82
N ALA A 123 -16.36 -6.38 8.10
CA ALA A 123 -16.07 -7.43 9.07
C ALA A 123 -17.27 -8.38 9.27
N GLN A 124 -18.49 -7.84 9.30
CA GLN A 124 -19.73 -8.62 9.46
C GLN A 124 -20.08 -9.44 8.23
N VAL A 125 -19.98 -8.84 7.04
CA VAL A 125 -20.39 -9.46 5.78
C VAL A 125 -19.32 -10.42 5.27
N CYS A 126 -18.09 -9.93 5.07
CA CYS A 126 -17.06 -10.66 4.35
C CYS A 126 -16.24 -11.61 5.25
N ARG A 127 -16.22 -11.36 6.57
CA ARG A 127 -15.42 -12.11 7.57
C ARG A 127 -13.96 -12.31 7.12
N PRO A 128 -13.21 -11.22 6.85
CA PRO A 128 -11.82 -11.33 6.41
C PRO A 128 -10.92 -11.93 7.50
N ASP A 129 -9.73 -12.39 7.12
CA ASP A 129 -8.72 -12.89 8.05
C ASP A 129 -7.95 -11.75 8.74
N ALA A 130 -7.95 -10.55 8.16
CA ALA A 130 -7.48 -9.31 8.79
C ALA A 130 -8.05 -8.07 8.09
N LEU A 131 -8.13 -6.95 8.82
CA LEU A 131 -8.41 -5.63 8.23
C LEU A 131 -7.13 -4.82 8.13
N VAL A 132 -6.87 -4.24 6.95
CA VAL A 132 -5.83 -3.22 6.81
C VAL A 132 -6.46 -1.84 6.92
N LEU A 133 -6.15 -1.14 7.99
CA LEU A 133 -6.68 0.20 8.26
C LEU A 133 -5.70 1.25 7.74
N GLN A 134 -6.08 1.93 6.66
CA GLN A 134 -5.25 2.91 5.97
C GLN A 134 -5.57 4.33 6.45
N GLY A 135 -4.63 4.95 7.16
CA GLY A 135 -4.74 6.35 7.59
C GLY A 135 -4.42 7.35 6.48
N VAL A 136 -4.86 8.61 6.66
CA VAL A 136 -4.72 9.72 5.67
C VAL A 136 -3.29 10.10 5.29
N ASP A 137 -2.30 9.63 6.06
CA ASP A 137 -0.87 9.86 5.81
C ASP A 137 -0.29 8.92 4.75
N ALA A 138 -1.04 7.88 4.34
CA ALA A 138 -0.62 6.96 3.29
C ALA A 138 -0.45 7.66 1.94
N GLY A 139 0.53 7.18 1.16
CA GLY A 139 0.66 7.54 -0.27
C GLY A 139 -0.25 6.69 -1.14
N GLY A 140 -0.58 7.20 -2.34
CA GLY A 140 -1.49 6.50 -3.25
C GLY A 140 -2.96 6.72 -2.90
N HIS A 141 -3.83 5.92 -3.49
CA HIS A 141 -5.27 6.00 -3.27
C HIS A 141 -5.69 5.61 -1.86
N GLY A 142 -6.71 6.29 -1.34
CA GLY A 142 -7.33 6.04 -0.04
C GLY A 142 -8.66 6.80 0.10
N HIS A 143 -9.37 6.61 1.21
CA HIS A 143 -10.66 7.29 1.47
C HIS A 143 -10.47 8.79 1.55
N GLU A 144 -11.13 9.59 0.71
CA GLU A 144 -11.05 11.07 0.69
C GLU A 144 -11.22 11.64 2.11
N HIS A 145 -12.29 11.22 2.78
CA HIS A 145 -12.53 11.46 4.20
C HIS A 145 -11.96 10.30 5.04
N GLY A 146 -10.65 10.34 5.27
CA GLY A 146 -9.98 9.38 6.15
C GLY A 146 -9.65 9.99 7.52
N ALA A 147 -9.39 9.12 8.48
CA ALA A 147 -8.82 9.49 9.77
C ALA A 147 -7.30 9.23 9.82
N SER A 148 -6.61 9.85 10.78
CA SER A 148 -5.22 9.48 11.10
C SER A 148 -5.18 8.12 11.77
N LEU A 149 -4.05 7.41 11.75
CA LEU A 149 -3.92 6.14 12.47
C LEU A 149 -4.15 6.29 13.98
N LEU A 150 -3.80 7.45 14.56
CA LEU A 150 -3.98 7.73 15.99
C LEU A 150 -5.42 7.58 16.45
N THR A 151 -6.39 7.87 15.58
CA THR A 151 -7.81 7.77 15.88
C THR A 151 -8.44 6.56 15.21
N LEU A 152 -8.06 6.24 13.97
CA LEU A 152 -8.66 5.16 13.19
C LEU A 152 -8.47 3.79 13.84
N ILE A 153 -7.25 3.45 14.29
CA ILE A 153 -6.97 2.13 14.86
C ILE A 153 -7.79 1.87 16.14
N PRO A 154 -7.72 2.72 17.19
CA PRO A 154 -8.45 2.44 18.42
C PRO A 154 -9.97 2.51 18.23
N GLU A 155 -10.48 3.45 17.42
CA GLU A 155 -11.92 3.58 17.20
C GLU A 155 -12.50 2.36 16.47
N VAL A 156 -11.78 1.81 15.49
CA VAL A 156 -12.16 0.53 14.85
C VAL A 156 -12.06 -0.63 15.85
N ALA A 157 -10.98 -0.71 16.63
CA ALA A 157 -10.79 -1.80 17.59
C ALA A 157 -11.93 -1.85 18.63
N ASP A 158 -12.26 -0.71 19.23
CA ASP A 158 -13.34 -0.59 20.21
C ASP A 158 -14.70 -0.90 19.58
N THR A 159 -14.93 -0.44 18.34
CA THR A 159 -16.15 -0.74 17.59
C THR A 159 -16.27 -2.24 17.33
N LEU A 160 -15.24 -2.89 16.81
CA LEU A 160 -15.29 -4.33 16.54
C LEU A 160 -15.49 -5.14 17.83
N LEU A 161 -14.84 -4.75 18.93
CA LEU A 161 -15.05 -5.36 20.23
C LEU A 161 -16.52 -5.26 20.68
N ALA A 162 -17.14 -4.09 20.58
CA ALA A 162 -18.54 -3.87 20.94
C ALA A 162 -19.52 -4.72 20.14
N TYR A 163 -19.14 -5.15 18.93
CA TYR A 163 -19.94 -6.03 18.07
C TYR A 163 -19.48 -7.51 18.09
N GLY A 164 -18.63 -7.90 19.05
CA GLY A 164 -18.18 -9.30 19.21
C GLY A 164 -17.17 -9.77 18.16
N LEU A 165 -16.48 -8.84 17.50
CA LEU A 165 -15.49 -9.07 16.44
C LEU A 165 -14.07 -8.65 16.88
N GLY A 166 -13.82 -8.53 18.19
CA GLY A 166 -12.56 -8.01 18.75
C GLY A 166 -11.32 -8.86 18.46
N ASP A 167 -11.48 -10.12 18.07
CA ASP A 167 -10.37 -11.01 17.70
C ASP A 167 -9.86 -10.79 16.28
N LEU A 168 -10.55 -9.97 15.47
CA LEU A 168 -10.16 -9.70 14.08
C LEU A 168 -8.86 -8.86 14.04
N PRO A 169 -7.75 -9.39 13.50
CA PRO A 169 -6.48 -8.68 13.50
C PRO A 169 -6.53 -7.37 12.70
N LEU A 170 -5.96 -6.31 13.26
CA LEU A 170 -5.86 -5.00 12.63
C LEU A 170 -4.43 -4.73 12.16
N VAL A 171 -4.26 -4.45 10.87
CA VAL A 171 -2.97 -4.09 10.26
C VAL A 171 -2.98 -2.59 9.97
N ALA A 172 -2.06 -1.84 10.57
CA ALA A 172 -1.98 -0.41 10.37
C ALA A 172 -1.21 -0.05 9.08
N ALA A 173 -1.74 0.89 8.28
CA ALA A 173 -1.08 1.37 7.07
C ALA A 173 -1.14 2.91 6.95
N GLY A 174 -0.04 3.52 6.53
CA GLY A 174 0.07 4.98 6.32
C GLY A 174 0.85 5.69 7.43
N GLY A 175 1.80 6.55 7.07
CA GLY A 175 2.64 7.27 8.04
C GLY A 175 3.67 6.44 8.82
N ILE A 176 3.70 5.11 8.64
CA ILE A 176 4.67 4.22 9.29
C ILE A 176 5.98 4.21 8.48
N MET A 177 7.05 4.75 9.07
CA MET A 177 8.33 5.00 8.40
C MET A 177 9.54 4.44 9.16
N ASP A 178 9.44 4.32 10.48
CA ASP A 178 10.51 3.85 11.36
C ASP A 178 9.97 3.13 12.61
N GLY A 179 10.87 2.65 13.48
CA GLY A 179 10.49 1.96 14.72
C GLY A 179 9.68 2.79 15.73
N ARG A 180 9.68 4.13 15.65
CA ARG A 180 8.86 4.99 16.50
C ARG A 180 7.40 4.92 16.07
N SER A 181 7.16 5.15 14.77
CA SER A 181 5.82 5.05 14.19
C SER A 181 5.25 3.63 14.26
N ALA A 182 6.10 2.61 14.12
CA ALA A 182 5.72 1.21 14.30
C ALA A 182 5.32 0.88 15.75
N ALA A 183 6.13 1.31 16.73
CA ALA A 183 5.77 1.15 18.15
C ALA A 183 4.46 1.87 18.50
N ALA A 184 4.26 3.09 17.99
CA ALA A 184 3.01 3.82 18.17
C ALA A 184 1.81 3.05 17.60
N ALA A 185 1.90 2.53 16.38
CA ALA A 185 0.82 1.74 15.77
C ALA A 185 0.47 0.48 16.59
N ILE A 186 1.48 -0.24 17.09
CA ILE A 186 1.28 -1.40 17.96
C ILE A 186 0.62 -0.99 19.27
N SER A 187 1.07 0.10 19.89
CA SER A 187 0.45 0.64 21.12
C SER A 187 -1.00 1.07 20.95
N LEU A 188 -1.43 1.43 19.73
CA LEU A 188 -2.82 1.74 19.42
C LEU A 188 -3.70 0.49 19.25
N GLY A 189 -3.12 -0.71 19.23
CA GLY A 189 -3.85 -1.98 19.07
C GLY A 189 -3.64 -2.68 17.73
N ALA A 190 -2.71 -2.22 16.88
CA ALA A 190 -2.41 -2.92 15.63
C ALA A 190 -1.65 -4.24 15.89
N SER A 191 -2.12 -5.31 15.26
CA SER A 191 -1.47 -6.64 15.25
C SER A 191 -0.34 -6.73 14.23
N GLY A 192 -0.34 -5.85 13.23
CA GLY A 192 0.68 -5.76 12.19
C GLY A 192 0.76 -4.37 11.59
N LEU A 193 1.74 -4.16 10.72
CA LEU A 193 1.97 -2.88 10.06
C LEU A 193 2.39 -3.07 8.61
N THR A 194 1.99 -2.13 7.76
CA THR A 194 2.40 -2.07 6.36
C THR A 194 3.05 -0.73 6.08
N MET A 195 4.18 -0.77 5.36
CA MET A 195 4.91 0.40 4.90
C MET A 195 4.87 0.44 3.38
N GLY A 196 4.45 1.57 2.81
CA GLY A 196 4.52 1.81 1.37
C GLY A 196 5.70 2.73 1.06
N THR A 197 5.55 4.00 1.41
CA THR A 197 6.54 5.06 1.11
C THR A 197 7.95 4.72 1.60
N ARG A 198 8.13 4.04 2.74
CA ARG A 198 9.45 3.63 3.24
C ARG A 198 10.20 2.73 2.25
N PHE A 199 9.50 1.79 1.61
CA PHE A 199 10.09 0.86 0.64
C PHE A 199 10.32 1.48 -0.74
N LEU A 200 9.86 2.72 -1.02
CA LEU A 200 10.28 3.43 -2.23
C LEU A 200 11.81 3.70 -2.26
N GLY A 201 12.46 3.68 -1.09
CA GLY A 201 13.92 3.72 -0.96
C GLY A 201 14.62 2.37 -1.04
N ALA A 202 13.90 1.26 -1.23
CA ALA A 202 14.49 -0.06 -1.35
C ALA A 202 15.15 -0.28 -2.73
N MET A 203 16.26 -1.00 -2.75
CA MET A 203 16.96 -1.40 -3.99
C MET A 203 16.08 -2.26 -4.90
N GLU A 204 15.26 -3.11 -4.30
CA GLU A 204 14.41 -4.11 -4.94
C GLU A 204 13.11 -3.52 -5.48
N THR A 205 12.82 -2.25 -5.18
CA THR A 205 11.66 -1.54 -5.71
C THR A 205 11.92 -1.10 -7.16
N ILE A 206 11.02 -1.47 -8.07
CA ILE A 206 11.04 -1.03 -9.46
C ILE A 206 10.59 0.43 -9.52
N ILE A 207 11.53 1.35 -9.69
CA ILE A 207 11.24 2.78 -9.80
C ILE A 207 12.30 3.46 -10.65
N ASP A 208 11.86 4.41 -11.47
CA ASP A 208 12.74 5.23 -12.28
C ASP A 208 13.74 6.01 -11.37
N PRO A 209 15.04 6.06 -11.71
CA PRO A 209 16.04 6.73 -10.89
C PRO A 209 15.78 8.22 -10.65
N ASP A 210 15.20 8.94 -11.62
CA ASP A 210 14.87 10.36 -11.45
C ASP A 210 13.64 10.52 -10.55
N VAL A 211 12.63 9.63 -10.66
CA VAL A 211 11.50 9.58 -9.71
C VAL A 211 12.00 9.29 -8.29
N ARG A 212 12.94 8.34 -8.13
CA ARG A 212 13.54 8.03 -6.84
C ARG A 212 14.31 9.23 -6.27
N ARG A 213 14.99 10.02 -7.11
CA ARG A 213 15.67 11.25 -6.68
C ARG A 213 14.67 12.27 -6.13
N GLU A 214 13.54 12.49 -6.79
CA GLU A 214 12.49 13.38 -6.27
C GLU A 214 11.94 12.93 -4.90
N ILE A 215 11.82 11.62 -4.68
CA ILE A 215 11.45 11.06 -3.37
C ILE A 215 12.51 11.35 -2.31
N PHE A 216 13.80 11.16 -2.64
CA PHE A 216 14.91 11.43 -1.71
C PHE A 216 15.08 12.91 -1.42
N ASP A 217 14.73 13.79 -2.36
CA ASP A 217 14.79 15.24 -2.23
C ASP A 217 13.58 15.82 -1.49
N ALA A 218 12.45 15.11 -1.44
CA ALA A 218 11.27 15.54 -0.71
C ALA A 218 11.55 15.75 0.79
N ARG A 219 11.02 16.84 1.34
CA ARG A 219 11.10 17.26 2.74
C ARG A 219 9.75 17.79 3.15
N ASP A 220 9.45 17.73 4.45
CA ASP A 220 8.19 18.21 5.00
C ASP A 220 6.98 17.65 4.23
N GLY A 221 6.72 16.35 4.38
CA GLY A 221 5.72 15.69 3.55
C GLY A 221 4.29 16.21 3.76
N GLY A 222 4.01 16.90 4.86
CA GLY A 222 2.76 17.64 5.04
C GLY A 222 2.62 18.80 4.06
N LEU A 223 3.72 19.45 3.68
CA LEU A 223 3.75 20.50 2.66
C LEU A 223 4.03 19.96 1.25
N SER A 224 4.88 18.95 1.12
CA SER A 224 5.34 18.42 -0.16
C SER A 224 4.43 17.33 -0.73
N THR A 225 3.37 16.92 -0.03
CA THR A 225 2.35 16.01 -0.56
C THR A 225 0.95 16.59 -0.46
N ARG A 226 0.05 16.22 -1.38
CA ARG A 226 -1.36 16.62 -1.36
C ARG A 226 -2.26 15.46 -1.74
N ARG A 227 -3.43 15.44 -1.10
CA ARG A 227 -4.54 14.58 -1.51
C ARG A 227 -5.42 15.33 -2.51
N SER A 228 -5.74 14.67 -3.61
CA SER A 228 -6.61 15.24 -4.64
C SER A 228 -7.04 14.18 -5.64
N ARG A 229 -8.23 14.33 -6.22
CA ARG A 229 -8.65 13.57 -7.40
C ARG A 229 -7.97 14.04 -8.69
N LEU A 230 -7.40 15.27 -8.66
CA LEU A 230 -6.65 15.86 -9.76
C LEU A 230 -5.60 14.92 -10.33
N TRP A 231 -4.95 14.13 -9.47
CA TRP A 231 -3.88 13.21 -9.83
C TRP A 231 -4.27 12.13 -10.81
N ASP A 232 -5.55 11.77 -10.85
CA ASP A 232 -6.14 10.85 -11.80
C ASP A 232 -6.85 11.62 -12.92
N ASP A 233 -7.59 12.68 -12.58
CA ASP A 233 -8.37 13.49 -13.53
C ASP A 233 -7.49 14.11 -14.63
N ILE A 234 -6.22 14.43 -14.33
CA ILE A 234 -5.29 14.99 -15.30
C ILE A 234 -5.01 14.03 -16.46
N TRP A 235 -5.10 12.71 -16.23
CA TRP A 235 -4.77 11.67 -17.22
C TRP A 235 -5.97 11.21 -18.05
N GLY A 236 -7.18 11.72 -17.77
CA GLY A 236 -8.39 11.39 -18.52
C GLY A 236 -9.60 11.12 -17.63
N PRO A 237 -10.57 10.32 -18.09
CA PRO A 237 -11.70 9.90 -17.27
C PRO A 237 -11.23 9.15 -16.02
N ASN A 238 -11.69 9.58 -14.86
CA ASN A 238 -11.29 9.03 -13.58
C ASN A 238 -12.15 7.80 -13.23
N PRO A 239 -11.55 6.59 -13.11
CA PRO A 239 -12.30 5.37 -12.82
C PRO A 239 -12.62 5.20 -11.33
N TRP A 240 -12.05 6.02 -10.44
CA TRP A 240 -12.18 5.86 -9.01
C TRP A 240 -13.54 6.34 -8.50
N PRO A 241 -14.23 5.55 -7.64
CA PRO A 241 -15.42 5.99 -6.94
C PRO A 241 -15.18 7.31 -6.21
N GLN A 242 -16.21 8.13 -6.05
CA GLN A 242 -16.08 9.48 -5.47
C GLN A 242 -15.38 9.49 -4.11
N MET A 243 -15.64 8.49 -3.28
CA MET A 243 -15.04 8.36 -1.95
C MET A 243 -13.52 8.13 -1.94
N TYR A 244 -12.87 7.91 -3.08
CA TYR A 244 -11.44 7.71 -3.18
C TYR A 244 -10.77 8.88 -3.90
N ASP A 245 -9.70 9.39 -3.32
CA ASP A 245 -8.70 10.22 -4.01
C ASP A 245 -7.32 9.61 -3.77
N GLY A 246 -6.24 10.27 -4.22
CA GLY A 246 -4.90 9.79 -3.88
C GLY A 246 -3.97 10.87 -3.33
N ARG A 247 -2.95 10.43 -2.56
CA ARG A 247 -1.87 11.29 -2.07
C ARG A 247 -0.61 11.16 -2.91
N CYS A 248 -0.17 12.29 -3.45
CA CYS A 248 1.04 12.42 -4.27
C CYS A 248 1.98 13.48 -3.74
N LEU A 249 3.22 13.45 -4.21
CA LEU A 249 4.07 14.64 -4.22
C LEU A 249 3.33 15.79 -4.91
N ARG A 250 3.30 16.95 -4.24
CA ARG A 250 2.81 18.21 -4.80
C ARG A 250 3.70 18.58 -5.99
N ASN A 251 3.08 18.96 -7.09
CA ASN A 251 3.78 19.32 -8.32
C ASN A 251 3.19 20.58 -8.96
N ALA A 252 3.84 21.06 -10.02
CA ALA A 252 3.43 22.30 -10.70
C ALA A 252 2.01 22.25 -11.28
N ILE A 253 1.50 21.07 -11.67
CA ILE A 253 0.14 20.93 -12.22
C ILE A 253 -0.90 21.18 -11.13
N TYR A 254 -0.66 20.66 -9.93
CA TYR A 254 -1.50 20.97 -8.78
C TYR A 254 -1.54 22.47 -8.49
N ASP A 255 -0.37 23.11 -8.51
CA ASP A 255 -0.28 24.55 -8.24
C ASP A 255 -0.98 25.38 -9.32
N ASP A 256 -0.87 24.99 -10.59
CA ASP A 256 -1.57 25.61 -11.71
C ASP A 256 -3.10 25.55 -11.50
N VAL A 257 -3.64 24.35 -11.21
CA VAL A 257 -5.09 24.17 -11.02
C VAL A 257 -5.59 24.88 -9.77
N GLN A 258 -4.84 24.85 -8.66
CA GLN A 258 -5.19 25.64 -7.47
C GLN A 258 -5.13 27.15 -7.74
N GLY A 259 -4.30 27.59 -8.69
CA GLY A 259 -4.24 28.96 -9.19
C GLY A 259 -5.37 29.34 -10.16
N GLY A 260 -6.32 28.45 -10.41
CA GLY A 260 -7.51 28.70 -11.23
C GLY A 260 -7.40 28.27 -12.69
N LEU A 261 -6.34 27.53 -13.07
CA LEU A 261 -6.29 26.93 -14.41
C LEU A 261 -7.38 25.86 -14.57
N SER A 262 -8.04 25.85 -15.72
CA SER A 262 -8.98 24.77 -16.04
C SER A 262 -8.24 23.45 -16.28
N MET A 263 -8.93 22.32 -16.12
CA MET A 263 -8.35 20.99 -16.37
C MET A 263 -7.80 20.84 -17.78
N ASP A 264 -8.47 21.39 -18.80
CA ASP A 264 -8.01 21.29 -20.18
C ASP A 264 -6.73 22.11 -20.41
N GLN A 265 -6.64 23.30 -19.79
CA GLN A 265 -5.42 24.09 -19.81
C GLN A 265 -4.28 23.40 -19.08
N ALA A 266 -4.56 22.76 -17.94
CA ALA A 266 -3.57 22.00 -17.17
C ALA A 266 -3.04 20.80 -17.97
N ARG A 267 -3.91 20.07 -18.69
CA ARG A 267 -3.53 18.97 -19.59
C ARG A 267 -2.63 19.46 -20.73
N SER A 268 -2.96 20.57 -21.35
CA SER A 268 -2.12 21.17 -22.41
C SER A 268 -0.73 21.53 -21.85
N ARG A 269 -0.67 22.18 -20.68
CA ARG A 269 0.62 22.52 -20.06
C ARG A 269 1.44 21.30 -19.66
N LEU A 270 0.79 20.26 -19.15
CA LEU A 270 1.46 18.99 -18.84
C LEU A 270 2.13 18.41 -20.11
N TYR A 271 1.39 18.38 -21.22
CA TYR A 271 1.93 17.89 -22.51
C TYR A 271 3.14 18.71 -22.98
N ASP A 272 3.06 20.04 -22.90
CA ASP A 272 4.18 20.92 -23.27
C ASP A 272 5.40 20.71 -22.37
N ARG A 273 5.19 20.56 -21.05
CA ARG A 273 6.27 20.28 -20.08
C ARG A 273 6.91 18.91 -20.31
N ASP A 274 6.12 17.91 -20.65
CA ASP A 274 6.59 16.54 -20.88
C ASP A 274 7.58 16.48 -22.04
N GLN A 275 7.35 17.25 -23.12
CA GLN A 275 8.31 17.37 -24.23
C GLN A 275 9.67 17.97 -23.82
N LEU A 276 9.72 18.74 -22.73
CA LEU A 276 10.93 19.35 -22.22
C LEU A 276 11.71 18.44 -21.24
N THR A 277 11.14 17.31 -20.83
CA THR A 277 11.79 16.38 -19.87
C THR A 277 13.10 15.81 -20.41
N ALA A 278 13.15 15.50 -21.71
CA ALA A 278 14.35 15.01 -22.39
C ALA A 278 15.52 16.02 -22.30
N SER A 279 15.22 17.31 -22.20
CA SER A 279 16.23 18.38 -22.02
C SER A 279 16.67 18.58 -20.56
N ARG A 280 16.05 17.86 -19.60
CA ARG A 280 16.21 18.04 -18.14
C ARG A 280 15.92 19.45 -17.62
N SER A 281 15.21 20.26 -18.40
CA SER A 281 14.79 21.62 -18.02
C SER A 281 13.61 21.62 -17.05
N VAL A 282 12.92 20.49 -16.90
CA VAL A 282 11.75 20.30 -16.03
C VAL A 282 11.98 19.08 -15.13
N LYS A 283 11.58 19.19 -13.86
CA LYS A 283 11.65 18.08 -12.91
C LYS A 283 10.63 17.01 -13.26
N VAL A 284 10.99 15.74 -13.13
CA VAL A 284 10.08 14.61 -13.42
C VAL A 284 8.80 14.67 -12.58
N ARG A 285 8.86 15.18 -11.34
CA ARG A 285 7.66 15.35 -10.51
C ARG A 285 6.61 16.30 -11.11
N ASP A 286 7.04 17.26 -11.95
CA ASP A 286 6.16 18.29 -12.52
C ASP A 286 5.43 17.83 -13.79
N VAL A 287 5.72 16.61 -14.24
CA VAL A 287 5.10 15.95 -15.40
C VAL A 287 4.55 14.56 -15.08
N SER A 288 4.64 14.11 -13.83
CA SER A 288 4.22 12.77 -13.43
C SER A 288 3.49 12.77 -12.10
N THR A 289 2.70 11.72 -11.88
CA THR A 289 2.05 11.46 -10.60
C THR A 289 2.94 10.55 -9.75
N ILE A 290 3.64 11.13 -8.77
CA ILE A 290 4.51 10.39 -7.85
C ILE A 290 3.79 10.14 -6.53
N TRP A 291 3.26 8.94 -6.34
CA TRP A 291 2.55 8.53 -5.13
C TRP A 291 3.50 8.42 -3.92
N ALA A 292 3.27 9.22 -2.89
CA ALA A 292 4.05 9.19 -1.65
C ALA A 292 3.24 9.72 -0.47
N GLY A 293 3.46 9.12 0.71
CA GLY A 293 2.81 9.52 1.95
C GLY A 293 3.49 10.72 2.61
N THR A 294 2.89 11.26 3.65
CA THR A 294 3.43 12.41 4.41
C THR A 294 4.77 12.10 5.07
N GLY A 295 5.09 10.82 5.28
CA GLY A 295 6.38 10.35 5.75
C GLY A 295 7.53 10.44 4.73
N VAL A 296 7.31 10.87 3.48
CA VAL A 296 8.31 10.88 2.40
C VAL A 296 9.62 11.59 2.79
N GLY A 297 9.52 12.62 3.64
CA GLY A 297 10.67 13.32 4.20
C GLY A 297 11.64 12.45 5.01
N MET A 298 11.28 11.22 5.35
CA MET A 298 12.12 10.26 6.08
C MET A 298 12.84 9.26 5.16
N VAL A 299 12.48 9.22 3.87
CA VAL A 299 13.18 8.43 2.85
C VAL A 299 14.33 9.29 2.31
N LYS A 300 15.57 8.85 2.50
CA LYS A 300 16.76 9.69 2.28
C LYS A 300 17.86 9.06 1.44
N ARG A 301 17.85 7.74 1.33
CA ARG A 301 18.90 6.98 0.67
C ARG A 301 18.35 5.64 0.20
N LEU A 302 19.12 5.03 -0.68
CA LEU A 302 18.92 3.67 -1.14
C LEU A 302 19.37 2.70 -0.04
N GLU A 303 18.53 1.73 0.30
CA GLU A 303 18.79 0.70 1.32
C GLU A 303 18.28 -0.65 0.79
N SER A 304 18.76 -1.77 1.32
CA SER A 304 18.12 -3.06 0.99
C SER A 304 16.77 -3.15 1.70
N ALA A 305 15.82 -3.89 1.13
CA ALA A 305 14.57 -4.19 1.82
C ALA A 305 14.83 -4.94 3.13
N ALA A 306 15.89 -5.76 3.17
CA ALA A 306 16.33 -6.47 4.37
C ALA A 306 16.73 -5.51 5.50
N ASP A 307 17.59 -4.53 5.22
CA ASP A 307 18.02 -3.53 6.21
C ASP A 307 16.83 -2.74 6.74
N ILE A 308 15.89 -2.37 5.86
CA ILE A 308 14.66 -1.67 6.25
C ILE A 308 13.86 -2.53 7.24
N VAL A 309 13.64 -3.81 6.94
CA VAL A 309 12.86 -4.71 7.81
C VAL A 309 13.57 -4.93 9.14
N GLU A 310 14.87 -5.25 9.13
CA GLU A 310 15.66 -5.49 10.33
C GLU A 310 15.69 -4.26 11.24
N GLN A 311 15.93 -3.08 10.66
CA GLN A 311 15.95 -1.81 11.39
C GLN A 311 14.61 -1.54 12.05
N ILE A 312 13.50 -1.70 11.32
CA ILE A 312 12.15 -1.46 11.85
C ILE A 312 11.87 -2.39 13.01
N GLN A 313 12.13 -3.69 12.87
CA GLN A 313 11.88 -4.64 13.94
C GLN A 313 12.74 -4.35 15.19
N THR A 314 14.02 -4.08 14.99
CA THR A 314 14.97 -3.79 16.08
C THR A 314 14.61 -2.52 16.81
N ASP A 315 14.38 -1.43 16.07
CA ASP A 315 14.01 -0.13 16.63
C ASP A 315 12.66 -0.22 17.35
N THR A 316 11.67 -0.91 16.77
CA THR A 316 10.35 -1.10 17.40
C THR A 316 10.47 -1.82 18.74
N ARG A 317 11.17 -2.97 18.78
CA ARG A 317 11.39 -3.72 20.04
C ARG A 317 12.11 -2.87 21.08
N LYS A 318 13.10 -2.08 20.66
CA LYS A 318 13.78 -1.13 21.54
C LYS A 318 12.80 -0.09 22.10
N ARG A 319 12.00 0.56 21.25
CA ARG A 319 11.03 1.58 21.67
C ARG A 319 9.99 1.03 22.63
N LEU A 320 9.43 -0.15 22.37
CA LEU A 320 8.46 -0.76 23.28
C LEU A 320 9.07 -1.08 24.66
N ARG A 321 10.32 -1.57 24.71
CA ARG A 321 11.04 -1.79 25.98
C ARG A 321 11.38 -0.50 26.72
N ASP A 322 11.73 0.56 25.99
CA ASP A 322 12.02 1.86 26.59
C ASP A 322 10.73 2.48 27.18
N LEU A 323 9.60 2.36 26.46
CA LEU A 323 8.29 2.85 26.91
C LEU A 323 7.75 2.07 28.11
N SER A 324 8.00 0.75 28.22
CA SER A 324 7.57 -0.01 29.39
C SER A 324 8.28 0.38 30.69
N ARG A 325 9.35 1.18 30.62
CA ARG A 325 10.04 1.77 31.77
C ARG A 325 9.48 3.15 32.14
N TRP A 326 8.56 3.68 31.35
CA TRP A 326 7.85 4.92 31.63
C TRP A 326 6.65 4.60 32.54
N GLY A 327 6.96 4.42 33.83
CA GLY A 327 6.06 4.02 34.92
C GLY A 327 6.86 3.77 36.18
#